data_AF-A0A850U260-F1
#
_entry.id   AF-A0A850U260-F1
#
_cell.length_a   1.000
_cell.length_b   1.000
_cell.length_c   1.000
_cell.angle_alpha   90.00
_cell.angle_beta   90.00
_cell.angle_gamma   90.00
#
_symmetry.space_group_name_H-M   'P 1'
#
loop_
_entity.id
_entity.type
_entity.pdbx_description
1 polymer ?
#
loop_
_entity_poly.entity_id
_entity_poly.type
_entity_poly.pdbx_seq_one_letter_code
_entity_poly.pdbx_strand_id
1 'polypeptide(L)'
;GSLIEQLTTEKYECMVCCEVVRIVAPVWSCQNCYHVFHLNCIKKWARSPASQAEDGNSGWRCPACQNASTQVPKTYTCFCGDLCHPGPCPSCPAFVTKTCECGQTSHSVRCGQSTKIHCSNVCGNTLNCGKHSCTQVCHAGKCPPCQLTVQQVCYCGSNFKEALCGTKEEFSDGFGNFSCQNICGKKLNCGRHNCTQVCHPQPCQLCPRLPQVVYRCPCGQTPLSKLLELGCVERKICTDPIPSCGKTCGKPLSCGSYEFIHTCESLCHEGDCRPCSHTSNIYCRCGFKKKVSQRHKSYGFWGFVLFSIAAITFMCDKRCNKKRSCGRHKCNEVCCVDTEHKCSLVCGRKLNCGLHRCEEPCHRGSCQTCWQTSFDELTCYCGESVIYPPVPCGTQPPECKKTCTRPHDCDHPVYHSCHSEEKCPPCTYLTQKWCMGKHEVS
;
A
#
# COMPACT_ATOMS: atom_id res chain seq x y z
N GLY A 1 -13.25 24.91 0.39
CA GLY A 1 -13.94 24.53 -0.86
C GLY A 1 -14.55 25.77 -1.46
N SER A 2 -14.71 25.81 -2.78
CA SER A 2 -15.46 26.90 -3.41
C SER A 2 -16.95 26.84 -2.99
N LEU A 3 -17.68 27.95 -3.04
CA LEU A 3 -19.13 27.98 -2.74
C LEU A 3 -19.91 26.95 -3.58
N ILE A 4 -19.48 26.77 -4.83
CA ILE A 4 -20.05 25.79 -5.77
C ILE A 4 -19.82 24.37 -5.25
N GLU A 5 -18.62 24.05 -4.78
CA GLU A 5 -18.29 22.74 -4.22
C GLU A 5 -19.09 22.46 -2.94
N GLN A 6 -19.27 23.45 -2.07
CA GLN A 6 -20.04 23.30 -0.83
C GLN A 6 -21.53 23.07 -1.08
N LEU A 7 -22.12 23.73 -2.07
CA LEU A 7 -23.52 23.53 -2.47
C LEU A 7 -23.72 22.20 -3.20
N THR A 8 -22.77 21.80 -4.06
CA THR A 8 -22.85 20.54 -4.82
C THR A 8 -22.62 19.31 -3.93
N THR A 9 -21.86 19.46 -2.85
CA THR A 9 -21.60 18.39 -1.88
C THR A 9 -22.57 18.40 -0.69
N GLU A 10 -23.61 19.26 -0.72
CA GLU A 10 -24.60 19.41 0.35
C GLU A 10 -23.97 19.65 1.74
N LYS A 11 -22.96 20.53 1.79
CA LYS A 11 -22.25 20.90 3.02
C LYS A 11 -22.49 22.35 3.46
N TYR A 12 -23.28 23.09 2.70
CA TYR A 12 -23.56 24.50 2.95
C TYR A 12 -24.82 24.66 3.81
N GLU A 13 -24.77 25.46 4.87
CA GLU A 13 -25.85 25.63 5.83
C GLU A 13 -26.48 27.02 5.76
N CYS A 14 -27.81 27.09 5.82
CA CYS A 14 -28.56 28.34 5.86
C CYS A 14 -28.55 28.93 7.27
N MET A 15 -27.87 30.06 7.49
CA MET A 15 -27.70 30.66 8.82
C MET A 15 -28.98 31.15 9.51
N VAL A 16 -30.12 31.19 8.81
CA VAL A 16 -31.42 31.56 9.40
C VAL A 16 -32.10 30.37 10.06
N CYS A 17 -31.87 29.14 9.57
CA CYS A 17 -32.53 27.94 10.10
C CYS A 17 -31.54 26.84 10.51
N CYS A 18 -30.24 27.04 10.29
CA CYS A 18 -29.16 26.10 10.56
C CYS A 18 -29.34 24.72 9.89
N GLU A 19 -30.04 24.68 8.75
CA GLU A 19 -30.27 23.48 7.94
C GLU A 19 -29.44 23.52 6.67
N VAL A 20 -29.04 22.34 6.18
CA VAL A 20 -28.28 22.18 4.94
C VAL A 20 -29.12 22.61 3.74
N VAL A 21 -28.54 23.47 2.91
CA VAL A 21 -29.10 23.91 1.63
C VAL A 21 -28.88 22.83 0.58
N ARG A 22 -29.93 22.05 0.29
CA ARG A 22 -29.91 20.99 -0.72
C ARG A 22 -29.93 21.56 -2.14
N ILE A 23 -29.45 20.77 -3.11
CA ILE A 23 -29.38 21.16 -4.53
C ILE A 23 -30.76 21.51 -5.11
N VAL A 24 -31.81 20.88 -4.60
CA VAL A 24 -33.21 21.09 -5.03
C VAL A 24 -33.94 22.19 -4.27
N ALA A 25 -33.34 22.76 -3.22
CA ALA A 25 -33.99 23.73 -2.37
C ALA A 25 -34.09 25.10 -3.08
N PRO A 26 -35.23 25.80 -3.02
CA PRO A 26 -35.31 27.17 -3.50
C PRO A 26 -34.44 28.09 -2.64
N VAL A 27 -33.47 28.76 -3.25
CA VAL A 27 -32.48 29.60 -2.54
C VAL A 27 -32.55 31.06 -2.95
N TRP A 28 -32.02 31.93 -2.11
CA TRP A 28 -31.76 33.33 -2.45
C TRP A 28 -30.33 33.67 -2.04
N SER A 29 -29.63 34.41 -2.90
CA SER A 29 -28.29 34.91 -2.60
C SER A 29 -28.28 36.43 -2.46
N CYS A 30 -27.60 36.94 -1.44
CA CYS A 30 -27.45 38.39 -1.29
C CYS A 30 -26.58 38.98 -2.40
N GLN A 31 -27.03 40.06 -3.05
CA GLN A 31 -26.26 40.72 -4.11
C GLN A 31 -25.02 41.48 -3.60
N ASN A 32 -24.93 41.72 -2.28
CA ASN A 32 -23.79 42.40 -1.67
C ASN A 32 -22.74 41.44 -1.12
N CYS A 33 -23.17 40.41 -0.36
CA CYS A 33 -22.24 39.47 0.29
C CYS A 33 -22.27 38.05 -0.28
N TYR A 34 -23.09 37.80 -1.30
CA TYR A 34 -23.21 36.52 -2.03
C TYR A 34 -23.51 35.28 -1.17
N HIS A 35 -23.89 35.46 0.10
CA HIS A 35 -24.32 34.37 0.97
C HIS A 35 -25.67 33.83 0.53
N VAL A 36 -25.82 32.51 0.61
CA VAL A 36 -26.98 31.76 0.12
C VAL A 36 -27.88 31.37 1.30
N PHE A 37 -29.19 31.53 1.13
CA PHE A 37 -30.18 31.21 2.15
C PHE A 37 -31.36 30.48 1.50
N HIS A 38 -32.11 29.70 2.28
CA HIS A 38 -33.41 29.22 1.80
C HIS A 38 -34.35 30.39 1.51
N LEU A 39 -35.03 30.34 0.36
CA LEU A 39 -35.95 31.39 -0.07
C LEU A 39 -37.07 31.63 0.96
N ASN A 40 -37.58 30.56 1.58
CA ASN A 40 -38.60 30.68 2.63
C ASN A 40 -38.06 31.31 3.92
N CYS A 41 -36.80 31.00 4.28
CA CYS A 41 -36.16 31.59 5.45
C CYS A 41 -35.94 33.09 5.26
N ILE A 42 -35.45 33.50 4.09
CA ILE A 42 -35.22 34.93 3.83
C ILE A 42 -36.54 35.71 3.69
N LYS A 43 -37.59 35.10 3.13
CA LYS A 43 -38.95 35.70 3.10
C LYS A 43 -39.50 35.97 4.49
N LYS A 44 -39.31 35.03 5.42
CA LYS A 44 -39.72 35.18 6.83
C LYS A 44 -38.87 36.24 7.53
N TRP A 45 -37.54 36.19 7.32
CA TRP A 45 -36.61 37.15 7.88
C TRP A 45 -36.92 38.60 7.47
N ALA A 46 -37.13 38.85 6.18
CA ALA A 46 -37.41 40.18 5.62
C ALA A 46 -38.70 40.84 6.16
N ARG A 47 -39.62 40.03 6.70
CA ARG A 47 -40.87 40.49 7.34
C ARG A 47 -40.74 40.62 8.86
N SER A 48 -39.62 40.20 9.43
CA SER A 48 -39.41 40.25 10.87
C SER A 48 -39.02 41.66 11.32
N PRO A 49 -39.43 42.09 12.53
CA PRO A 49 -39.03 43.38 13.08
C PRO A 49 -37.51 43.55 13.20
N ALA A 50 -36.79 42.46 13.48
CA ALA A 50 -35.32 42.44 13.61
C ALA A 50 -34.61 42.87 12.30
N SER A 51 -35.27 42.70 11.16
CA SER A 51 -34.71 43.03 9.85
C SER A 51 -34.94 44.49 9.43
N GLN A 52 -35.81 45.26 10.09
CA GLN A 52 -36.19 46.60 9.62
C GLN A 52 -35.08 47.64 9.83
N ALA A 53 -34.75 48.40 8.78
CA ALA A 53 -33.84 49.54 8.89
C ALA A 53 -34.48 50.67 9.72
N GLU A 54 -33.76 51.26 10.68
CA GLU A 54 -34.30 52.30 11.57
C GLU A 54 -34.41 53.68 10.90
N ASP A 55 -33.69 53.88 9.79
CA ASP A 55 -33.51 55.19 9.16
C ASP A 55 -34.35 55.35 7.89
N GLY A 56 -35.67 55.57 8.03
CA GLY A 56 -36.56 56.15 6.99
C GLY A 56 -36.62 55.50 5.58
N ASN A 57 -35.83 54.46 5.34
CA ASN A 57 -35.66 53.78 4.07
C ASN A 57 -36.40 52.44 4.19
N SER A 58 -37.48 52.29 3.42
CA SER A 58 -38.37 51.12 3.47
C SER A 58 -37.67 49.88 2.91
N GLY A 59 -36.89 49.21 3.76
CA GLY A 59 -36.10 48.03 3.40
C GLY A 59 -35.75 47.13 4.59
N TRP A 60 -35.31 45.91 4.27
CA TRP A 60 -34.94 44.87 5.24
C TRP A 60 -33.44 44.55 5.15
N ARG A 61 -32.81 44.24 6.27
CA ARG A 61 -31.38 43.97 6.39
C ARG A 61 -31.06 42.51 6.15
N CYS A 62 -30.03 42.24 5.34
CA CYS A 62 -29.50 40.89 5.13
C CYS A 62 -28.98 40.27 6.45
N PRO A 63 -29.31 39.00 6.79
CA PRO A 63 -28.79 38.35 8.01
C PRO A 63 -27.27 38.27 8.10
N ALA A 64 -26.58 38.16 6.96
CA ALA A 64 -25.11 38.03 6.92
C ALA A 64 -24.37 39.37 6.98
N CYS A 65 -24.78 40.34 6.15
CA CYS A 65 -24.02 41.56 5.94
C CYS A 65 -24.75 42.84 6.35
N GLN A 66 -25.96 42.74 6.89
CA GLN A 66 -26.82 43.84 7.33
C GLN A 66 -27.18 44.90 6.28
N ASN A 67 -26.71 44.75 5.03
CA ASN A 67 -27.05 45.65 3.94
C ASN A 67 -28.57 45.67 3.71
N ALA A 68 -29.14 46.87 3.59
CA ALA A 68 -30.57 47.06 3.37
C ALA A 68 -30.96 46.71 1.93
N SER A 69 -32.01 45.92 1.79
CA SER A 69 -32.65 45.58 0.52
C SER A 69 -34.10 46.04 0.55
N THR A 70 -34.55 46.72 -0.51
CA THR A 70 -35.90 47.27 -0.60
C THR A 70 -36.92 46.26 -1.13
N GLN A 71 -36.46 45.17 -1.77
CA GLN A 71 -37.33 44.16 -2.38
C GLN A 71 -37.24 42.83 -1.63
N VAL A 72 -38.39 42.31 -1.19
CA VAL A 72 -38.46 40.96 -0.60
C VAL A 72 -38.49 39.93 -1.74
N PRO A 73 -37.56 38.96 -1.77
CA PRO A 73 -37.51 37.94 -2.83
C PRO A 73 -38.78 37.08 -2.84
N LYS A 74 -39.58 37.17 -3.91
CA LYS A 74 -40.85 36.40 -4.03
C LYS A 74 -40.69 35.10 -4.81
N THR A 75 -39.79 35.07 -5.80
CA THR A 75 -39.56 33.95 -6.71
C THR A 75 -38.10 33.53 -6.69
N TYR A 76 -37.84 32.23 -6.85
CA TYR A 76 -36.49 31.72 -7.08
C TYR A 76 -36.09 32.07 -8.52
N THR A 77 -34.95 32.73 -8.70
CA THR A 77 -34.35 32.98 -10.01
C THR A 77 -33.05 32.21 -10.09
N CYS A 78 -32.99 31.21 -10.96
CA CYS A 78 -31.75 30.51 -11.27
C CYS A 78 -30.80 31.45 -12.05
N PHE A 79 -29.50 31.21 -11.98
CA PHE A 79 -28.47 31.96 -12.72
C PHE A 79 -28.60 31.88 -14.25
N CYS A 80 -29.48 31.01 -14.77
CA CYS A 80 -29.74 30.83 -16.20
C CYS A 80 -30.82 31.76 -16.80
N GLY A 81 -31.45 32.64 -16.02
CA GLY A 81 -32.31 33.71 -16.54
C GLY A 81 -33.77 33.36 -16.85
N ASP A 82 -34.15 32.09 -16.89
CA ASP A 82 -35.53 31.67 -17.14
C ASP A 82 -36.16 30.94 -15.93
N LEU A 83 -37.43 31.27 -15.66
CA LEU A 83 -38.28 30.69 -14.62
C LEU A 83 -38.44 29.17 -14.82
N CYS A 84 -37.74 28.35 -14.05
CA CYS A 84 -37.88 26.89 -14.12
C CYS A 84 -37.87 26.19 -12.75
N HIS A 85 -38.63 25.10 -12.75
CA HIS A 85 -39.24 24.26 -11.71
C HIS A 85 -38.27 23.49 -10.77
N PRO A 86 -38.74 23.03 -9.59
CA PRO A 86 -38.06 22.00 -8.80
C PRO A 86 -38.36 20.60 -9.39
N GLY A 87 -37.45 20.08 -10.20
CA GLY A 87 -37.52 18.73 -10.79
C GLY A 87 -36.59 18.58 -12.00
N PRO A 88 -36.27 17.36 -12.46
CA PRO A 88 -35.47 17.14 -13.67
C PRO A 88 -36.17 17.77 -14.88
N CYS A 89 -35.45 18.57 -15.67
CA CYS A 89 -36.01 19.26 -16.83
C CYS A 89 -36.64 18.26 -17.84
N PRO A 90 -37.77 18.60 -18.48
CA PRO A 90 -38.27 17.84 -19.61
C PRO A 90 -37.20 17.77 -20.71
N SER A 91 -37.07 16.60 -21.36
CA SER A 91 -36.07 16.38 -22.40
C SER A 91 -36.24 17.39 -23.55
N CYS A 92 -35.19 18.13 -23.86
CA CYS A 92 -35.23 19.19 -24.86
C CYS A 92 -35.58 18.62 -26.27
N PRO A 93 -36.52 19.22 -27.01
CA PRO A 93 -36.90 18.75 -28.35
C PRO A 93 -35.85 19.07 -29.42
N ALA A 94 -34.88 19.95 -29.14
CA ALA A 94 -33.84 20.33 -30.08
C ALA A 94 -32.86 19.18 -30.34
N PHE A 95 -32.48 19.01 -31.61
CA PHE A 95 -31.37 18.15 -32.01
C PHE A 95 -30.09 18.97 -32.05
N VAL A 96 -29.02 18.43 -31.48
CA VAL A 96 -27.67 18.99 -31.53
C VAL A 96 -26.76 18.02 -32.27
N THR A 97 -25.93 18.54 -33.16
CA THR A 97 -24.89 17.76 -33.83
C THR A 97 -23.76 17.54 -32.84
N LYS A 98 -23.59 16.31 -32.37
CA LYS A 98 -22.44 15.93 -31.54
C LYS A 98 -21.43 15.17 -32.40
N THR A 99 -20.17 15.56 -32.28
CA THR A 99 -19.05 14.85 -32.88
C THR A 99 -18.70 13.62 -32.05
N CYS A 100 -18.34 12.53 -32.70
CA CYS A 100 -17.75 11.35 -32.07
C CYS A 100 -16.46 11.75 -31.33
N GLU A 101 -16.07 11.01 -30.30
CA GLU A 101 -14.81 11.25 -29.56
C GLU A 101 -13.56 11.15 -30.46
N CYS A 102 -13.62 10.44 -31.58
CA CYS A 102 -12.52 10.43 -32.58
C CYS A 102 -12.48 11.67 -33.49
N GLY A 103 -13.49 12.55 -33.41
CA GLY A 103 -13.60 13.76 -34.23
C GLY A 103 -13.96 13.54 -35.71
N GLN A 104 -14.02 12.30 -36.19
CA GLN A 104 -14.19 12.01 -37.63
C GLN A 104 -15.63 11.88 -38.11
N THR A 105 -16.60 11.63 -37.21
CA THR A 105 -18.02 11.56 -37.58
C THR A 105 -18.86 12.42 -36.67
N SER A 106 -19.95 12.96 -37.20
CA SER A 106 -20.93 13.75 -36.44
C SER A 106 -22.31 13.13 -36.60
N HIS A 107 -23.05 13.04 -35.48
CA HIS A 107 -24.41 12.51 -35.45
C HIS A 107 -25.34 13.52 -34.78
N SER A 108 -26.54 13.69 -35.33
CA SER A 108 -27.60 14.50 -34.73
C SER A 108 -28.24 13.73 -33.57
N VAL A 109 -28.03 14.21 -32.34
CA VAL A 109 -28.61 13.62 -31.12
C VAL A 109 -29.49 14.63 -30.40
N ARG A 110 -30.42 14.17 -29.57
CA ARG A 110 -31.29 15.07 -28.81
C ARG A 110 -30.51 15.83 -27.72
N CYS A 111 -30.81 17.11 -27.55
CA CYS A 111 -30.20 17.95 -26.55
C CYS A 111 -30.47 17.39 -25.14
N GLY A 112 -29.40 17.05 -24.40
CA GLY A 112 -29.47 16.45 -23.07
C GLY A 112 -29.24 14.93 -23.01
N GLN A 113 -29.23 14.20 -24.14
CA GLN A 113 -28.78 12.80 -24.13
C GLN A 113 -27.25 12.74 -23.94
N SER A 114 -26.83 12.17 -22.82
CA SER A 114 -25.44 11.91 -22.43
C SER A 114 -24.93 10.57 -22.98
N THR A 115 -25.30 10.20 -24.20
CA THR A 115 -24.75 9.02 -24.87
C THR A 115 -23.45 9.42 -25.56
N LYS A 116 -22.33 8.87 -25.09
CA LYS A 116 -21.05 8.93 -25.81
C LYS A 116 -21.25 8.31 -27.19
N ILE A 117 -21.03 9.10 -28.24
CA ILE A 117 -21.24 8.66 -29.61
C ILE A 117 -19.97 7.96 -30.06
N HIS A 118 -20.06 6.66 -30.30
CA HIS A 118 -19.02 5.85 -30.92
C HIS A 118 -19.36 5.65 -32.39
N CYS A 119 -18.41 5.92 -33.28
CA CYS A 119 -18.59 5.61 -34.69
C CYS A 119 -18.20 4.15 -34.95
N SER A 120 -18.75 3.56 -36.01
CA SER A 120 -18.39 2.21 -36.47
C SER A 120 -17.12 2.20 -37.33
N ASN A 121 -16.43 3.35 -37.46
CA ASN A 121 -15.22 3.45 -38.26
C ASN A 121 -14.02 2.87 -37.51
N VAL A 122 -13.02 2.40 -38.27
CA VAL A 122 -11.74 1.98 -37.73
C VAL A 122 -11.02 3.20 -37.14
N CYS A 123 -10.48 3.05 -35.93
CA CYS A 123 -9.85 4.12 -35.15
C CYS A 123 -8.68 4.78 -35.88
N GLY A 124 -7.80 4.00 -36.53
CA GLY A 124 -6.70 4.51 -37.36
C GLY A 124 -5.55 5.18 -36.60
N ASN A 125 -5.73 5.49 -35.30
CA ASN A 125 -4.71 6.09 -34.46
C ASN A 125 -3.47 5.20 -34.30
N THR A 126 -2.29 5.83 -34.20
CA THR A 126 -1.02 5.12 -33.99
C THR A 126 -1.03 4.41 -32.63
N LEU A 127 -0.75 3.10 -32.64
CA LEU A 127 -0.61 2.27 -31.45
C LEU A 127 0.60 2.70 -30.61
N ASN A 128 0.71 2.18 -29.39
CA ASN A 128 1.81 2.43 -28.45
C ASN A 128 3.23 2.24 -29.05
N CYS A 129 3.35 1.44 -30.10
CA CYS A 129 4.61 1.16 -30.79
C CYS A 129 5.06 2.26 -31.79
N GLY A 130 4.22 3.26 -32.08
CA GLY A 130 4.58 4.35 -33.00
C GLY A 130 4.64 3.99 -34.49
N LYS A 131 4.61 2.69 -34.84
CA LYS A 131 4.74 2.19 -36.23
C LYS A 131 3.47 1.57 -36.80
N HIS A 132 2.59 1.05 -35.94
CA HIS A 132 1.37 0.35 -36.36
C HIS A 132 0.13 1.18 -36.01
N SER A 133 -0.91 1.09 -36.83
CA SER A 133 -2.19 1.78 -36.65
C SER A 133 -3.25 0.87 -35.99
N CYS A 134 -4.17 1.47 -35.25
CA CYS A 134 -5.24 0.79 -34.54
C CYS A 134 -6.31 0.30 -35.53
N THR A 135 -6.52 -1.01 -35.59
CA THR A 135 -7.53 -1.67 -36.44
C THR A 135 -8.88 -1.87 -35.75
N GLN A 136 -9.01 -1.43 -34.48
CA GLN A 136 -10.26 -1.56 -33.73
C GLN A 136 -11.29 -0.52 -34.16
N VAL A 137 -12.57 -0.85 -33.98
CA VAL A 137 -13.66 0.12 -34.06
C VAL A 137 -13.41 1.24 -33.06
N CYS A 138 -13.80 2.47 -33.43
CA CYS A 138 -13.62 3.64 -32.59
C CYS A 138 -14.07 3.40 -31.15
N HIS A 139 -13.13 3.55 -30.23
CA HIS A 139 -13.30 3.28 -28.81
C HIS A 139 -13.00 4.53 -27.99
N ALA A 140 -13.55 4.61 -26.77
CA ALA A 140 -13.16 5.66 -25.83
C ALA A 140 -11.75 5.37 -25.28
N GLY A 141 -10.96 6.41 -25.06
CA GLY A 141 -9.65 6.33 -24.38
C GLY A 141 -8.47 5.92 -25.27
N LYS A 142 -7.34 5.55 -24.63
CA LYS A 142 -6.09 5.20 -25.33
C LYS A 142 -6.23 3.87 -26.07
N CYS A 143 -5.60 3.74 -27.25
CA CYS A 143 -5.62 2.50 -28.01
C CYS A 143 -4.95 1.35 -27.25
N PRO A 144 -5.43 0.09 -27.42
CA PRO A 144 -4.80 -1.08 -26.83
C PRO A 144 -3.36 -1.22 -27.32
N PRO A 145 -2.48 -1.88 -26.55
CA PRO A 145 -1.11 -2.13 -26.98
C PRO A 145 -1.05 -3.02 -28.22
N CYS A 146 0.00 -2.85 -29.01
CA CYS A 146 0.22 -3.62 -30.24
C CYS A 146 0.38 -5.11 -29.92
N GLN A 147 -0.41 -5.94 -30.59
CA GLN A 147 -0.43 -7.40 -30.42
C GLN A 147 0.55 -8.13 -31.35
N LEU A 148 1.28 -7.40 -32.20
CA LEU A 148 2.28 -7.99 -33.08
C LEU A 148 3.51 -8.40 -32.27
N THR A 149 3.95 -9.64 -32.42
CA THR A 149 5.21 -10.14 -31.88
C THR A 149 6.37 -9.69 -32.77
N VAL A 150 7.39 -9.09 -32.15
CA VAL A 150 8.65 -8.70 -32.78
C VAL A 150 9.79 -9.47 -32.15
N GLN A 151 10.79 -9.84 -32.95
CA GLN A 151 12.01 -10.44 -32.45
C GLN A 151 12.91 -9.34 -31.87
N GLN A 152 13.05 -9.36 -30.55
CA GLN A 152 14.03 -8.56 -29.84
C GLN A 152 15.34 -9.33 -29.79
N VAL A 153 16.45 -8.70 -30.17
CA VAL A 153 17.81 -9.26 -30.06
C VAL A 153 18.47 -8.84 -28.75
N CYS A 154 19.32 -9.71 -28.17
CA CYS A 154 20.12 -9.36 -26.99
C CYS A 154 21.17 -8.29 -27.32
N TYR A 155 21.71 -7.60 -26.30
CA TYR A 155 22.86 -6.70 -26.48
C TYR A 155 24.10 -7.37 -27.09
N CYS A 156 24.19 -8.70 -26.98
CA CYS A 156 25.25 -9.51 -27.55
C CYS A 156 25.04 -9.88 -29.04
N GLY A 157 23.83 -9.80 -29.57
CA GLY A 157 23.44 -10.36 -30.87
C GLY A 157 23.30 -11.89 -30.94
N SER A 158 23.71 -12.64 -29.90
CA SER A 158 23.74 -14.10 -29.92
C SER A 158 22.37 -14.78 -29.77
N ASN A 159 21.43 -14.15 -29.05
CA ASN A 159 20.11 -14.69 -28.76
C ASN A 159 19.03 -13.67 -29.09
N PHE A 160 17.84 -14.17 -29.43
CA PHE A 160 16.64 -13.37 -29.61
C PHE A 160 15.52 -13.90 -28.73
N LYS A 161 14.56 -13.04 -28.40
CA LYS A 161 13.30 -13.39 -27.74
C LYS A 161 12.15 -12.77 -28.51
N GLU A 162 11.02 -13.44 -28.53
CA GLU A 162 9.78 -12.88 -29.07
C GLU A 162 9.12 -12.01 -28.00
N ALA A 163 8.82 -10.77 -28.33
CA ALA A 163 8.17 -9.83 -27.43
C ALA A 163 7.11 -9.03 -28.19
N LEU A 164 6.11 -8.53 -27.49
CA LEU A 164 5.08 -7.68 -28.10
C LEU A 164 5.67 -6.35 -28.54
N CYS A 165 5.26 -5.87 -29.71
CA CYS A 165 5.71 -4.62 -30.29
C CYS A 165 5.31 -3.42 -29.39
N GLY A 166 6.24 -2.50 -29.16
CA GLY A 166 6.01 -1.36 -28.27
C GLY A 166 6.10 -1.68 -26.77
N THR A 167 6.60 -2.87 -26.41
CA THR A 167 7.19 -3.10 -25.08
C THR A 167 8.46 -2.28 -24.96
N LYS A 168 8.28 -1.01 -24.59
CA LYS A 168 9.40 -0.12 -24.31
C LYS A 168 10.05 -0.53 -23.00
N GLU A 169 11.21 -1.16 -23.07
CA GLU A 169 12.32 -0.71 -22.24
C GLU A 169 12.95 0.42 -23.05
N GLU A 170 12.63 1.67 -22.70
CA GLU A 170 13.22 2.84 -23.34
C GLU A 170 14.75 2.76 -23.20
N PHE A 171 15.48 3.30 -24.19
CA PHE A 171 16.91 3.12 -24.48
C PHE A 171 17.26 1.95 -25.41
N SER A 172 16.67 1.94 -26.61
CA SER A 172 17.30 1.24 -27.74
C SER A 172 18.49 2.08 -28.24
N ASP A 173 19.66 1.92 -27.63
CA ASP A 173 20.91 2.54 -28.09
C ASP A 173 21.41 1.94 -29.43
N GLY A 174 20.57 1.17 -30.14
CA GLY A 174 20.91 0.45 -31.37
C GLY A 174 21.69 -0.85 -31.15
N PHE A 175 22.03 -1.21 -29.90
CA PHE A 175 22.90 -2.36 -29.60
C PHE A 175 22.17 -3.63 -29.14
N GLY A 176 20.89 -3.54 -28.78
CA GLY A 176 20.04 -4.67 -28.36
C GLY A 176 18.92 -4.21 -27.44
N ASN A 177 18.02 -5.12 -27.07
CA ASN A 177 16.82 -4.81 -26.30
C ASN A 177 16.79 -5.48 -24.91
N PHE A 178 17.67 -6.46 -24.64
CA PHE A 178 17.71 -7.16 -23.36
C PHE A 178 19.06 -7.87 -23.11
N SER A 179 19.33 -8.20 -21.85
CA SER A 179 20.43 -9.08 -21.47
C SER A 179 19.99 -10.55 -21.48
N CYS A 180 20.68 -11.39 -22.25
CA CYS A 180 20.37 -12.82 -22.33
C CYS A 180 21.00 -13.68 -21.21
N GLN A 181 21.65 -13.06 -20.22
CA GLN A 181 22.34 -13.70 -19.10
C GLN A 181 23.52 -14.63 -19.47
N ASN A 182 23.77 -14.86 -20.75
CA ASN A 182 24.97 -15.57 -21.21
C ASN A 182 26.18 -14.64 -21.25
N ILE A 183 27.37 -15.25 -21.27
CA ILE A 183 28.64 -14.55 -21.47
C ILE A 183 28.61 -13.88 -22.86
N CYS A 184 28.96 -12.59 -22.91
CA CYS A 184 28.87 -11.76 -24.11
C CYS A 184 29.68 -12.31 -25.29
N GLY A 185 30.92 -12.78 -25.05
CA GLY A 185 31.73 -13.48 -26.05
C GLY A 185 32.27 -12.62 -27.21
N LYS A 186 31.83 -11.36 -27.34
CA LYS A 186 32.34 -10.42 -28.35
C LYS A 186 33.86 -10.23 -28.23
N LYS A 187 34.57 -10.16 -29.35
CA LYS A 187 36.01 -9.86 -29.37
C LYS A 187 36.25 -8.48 -28.78
N LEU A 188 37.11 -8.40 -27.77
CA LEU A 188 37.56 -7.14 -27.18
C LEU A 188 38.41 -6.36 -28.20
N ASN A 189 38.61 -5.06 -27.96
CA ASN A 189 39.39 -4.18 -28.83
C ASN A 189 40.79 -4.70 -29.21
N CYS A 190 41.39 -5.55 -28.36
CA CYS A 190 42.68 -6.19 -28.61
C CYS A 190 42.67 -7.27 -29.71
N GLY A 191 41.49 -7.67 -30.22
CA GLY A 191 41.31 -8.68 -31.26
C GLY A 191 41.62 -10.13 -30.86
N ARG A 192 42.20 -10.37 -29.68
CA ARG A 192 42.70 -11.69 -29.21
C ARG A 192 41.95 -12.28 -28.03
N HIS A 193 41.25 -11.45 -27.25
CA HIS A 193 40.47 -11.88 -26.10
C HIS A 193 38.98 -11.63 -26.31
N ASN A 194 38.15 -12.51 -25.75
CA ASN A 194 36.70 -12.40 -25.80
C ASN A 194 36.16 -11.80 -24.50
N CYS A 195 35.05 -11.07 -24.57
CA CYS A 195 34.39 -10.51 -23.41
C CYS A 195 33.85 -11.64 -22.52
N THR A 196 34.32 -11.70 -21.27
CA THR A 196 33.87 -12.66 -20.25
C THR A 196 32.72 -12.14 -19.39
N GLN A 197 32.27 -10.90 -19.61
CA GLN A 197 31.15 -10.32 -18.89
C GLN A 197 29.83 -10.91 -19.37
N VAL A 198 28.84 -10.96 -18.47
CA VAL A 198 27.45 -11.26 -18.82
C VAL A 198 26.95 -10.22 -19.82
N CYS A 199 26.07 -10.62 -20.75
CA CYS A 199 25.47 -9.74 -21.76
C CYS A 199 25.07 -8.38 -21.15
N HIS A 200 25.67 -7.30 -21.64
CA HIS A 200 25.57 -5.96 -21.07
C HIS A 200 25.23 -4.93 -22.16
N PRO A 201 24.55 -3.82 -21.81
CA PRO A 201 24.07 -2.83 -22.80
C PRO A 201 25.20 -2.01 -23.44
N GLN A 202 26.27 -1.72 -22.69
CA GLN A 202 27.36 -0.88 -23.16
C GLN A 202 28.29 -1.63 -24.15
N PRO A 203 29.12 -0.93 -24.94
CA PRO A 203 30.22 -1.55 -25.67
C PRO A 203 31.13 -2.34 -24.74
N CYS A 204 31.74 -3.42 -25.23
CA CYS A 204 32.68 -4.21 -24.42
C CYS A 204 33.87 -3.35 -24.00
N GLN A 205 34.20 -3.43 -22.71
CA GLN A 205 35.31 -2.69 -22.12
C GLN A 205 36.65 -3.08 -22.74
N LEU A 206 37.66 -2.21 -22.57
CA LEU A 206 39.03 -2.48 -23.03
C LEU A 206 39.54 -3.80 -22.46
N CYS A 207 40.40 -4.49 -23.21
CA CYS A 207 40.99 -5.74 -22.73
C CYS A 207 41.76 -5.53 -21.40
N PRO A 208 41.41 -6.27 -20.33
CA PRO A 208 41.98 -6.06 -18.99
C PRO A 208 43.47 -6.42 -18.90
N ARG A 209 44.01 -7.09 -19.92
CA ARG A 209 45.43 -7.48 -20.02
C ARG A 209 46.28 -6.50 -20.82
N LEU A 210 45.70 -5.43 -21.36
CA LEU A 210 46.46 -4.42 -22.12
C LEU A 210 47.56 -3.80 -21.26
N PRO A 211 48.74 -3.48 -21.84
CA PRO A 211 49.84 -2.83 -21.13
C PRO A 211 49.42 -1.52 -20.43
N GLN A 212 48.53 -0.75 -21.06
CA GLN A 212 47.99 0.49 -20.47
C GLN A 212 47.08 0.28 -19.25
N VAL A 213 46.54 -0.93 -19.06
CA VAL A 213 45.67 -1.29 -17.93
C VAL A 213 46.45 -1.99 -16.83
N VAL A 214 47.41 -2.84 -17.18
CA VAL A 214 48.25 -3.59 -16.24
C VAL A 214 49.59 -2.91 -16.07
N TYR A 215 49.72 -2.10 -15.02
CA TYR A 215 50.94 -1.33 -14.71
C TYR A 215 51.69 -1.85 -13.47
N ARG A 216 51.28 -2.98 -12.89
CA ARG A 216 51.88 -3.59 -11.68
C ARG A 216 52.16 -5.09 -11.89
N CYS A 217 53.04 -5.66 -11.06
CA CYS A 217 53.28 -7.11 -10.96
C CYS A 217 51.96 -7.87 -10.75
N PRO A 218 51.93 -9.20 -11.00
CA PRO A 218 50.80 -10.05 -10.64
C PRO A 218 50.36 -9.91 -9.17
N CYS A 219 51.29 -9.59 -8.27
CA CYS A 219 51.10 -9.34 -6.85
C CYS A 219 50.53 -7.96 -6.46
N GLY A 220 50.51 -6.99 -7.37
CA GLY A 220 50.16 -5.58 -7.09
C GLY A 220 51.23 -4.74 -6.35
N GLN A 221 52.24 -5.36 -5.73
CA GLN A 221 53.23 -4.67 -4.89
C GLN A 221 54.23 -3.79 -5.65
N THR A 222 54.70 -4.23 -6.83
CA THR A 222 55.74 -3.52 -7.60
C THR A 222 55.19 -3.02 -8.93
N PRO A 223 55.28 -1.72 -9.25
CA PRO A 223 54.97 -1.19 -10.58
C PRO A 223 55.86 -1.81 -11.66
N LEU A 224 55.32 -2.05 -12.86
CA LEU A 224 56.09 -2.61 -13.97
C LEU A 224 57.21 -1.67 -14.43
N SER A 225 57.03 -0.34 -14.34
CA SER A 225 58.08 0.64 -14.66
C SER A 225 59.39 0.37 -13.92
N LYS A 226 59.30 0.06 -12.63
CA LYS A 226 60.44 -0.28 -11.78
C LYS A 226 61.05 -1.65 -12.12
N LEU A 227 60.27 -2.58 -12.67
CA LEU A 227 60.80 -3.86 -13.13
C LEU A 227 61.52 -3.72 -14.48
N LEU A 228 61.08 -2.80 -15.35
CA LEU A 228 61.79 -2.47 -16.60
C LEU A 228 63.19 -1.91 -16.30
N GLU A 229 63.30 -1.01 -15.32
CA GLU A 229 64.60 -0.49 -14.85
C GLU A 229 65.54 -1.60 -14.34
N LEU A 230 64.98 -2.70 -13.84
CA LEU A 230 65.70 -3.87 -13.35
C LEU A 230 65.96 -4.93 -14.45
N GLY A 231 65.68 -4.60 -15.72
CA GLY A 231 65.99 -5.44 -16.88
C GLY A 231 64.89 -6.41 -17.33
N CYS A 232 63.63 -6.24 -16.89
CA CYS A 232 62.53 -7.08 -17.37
C CYS A 232 62.02 -6.63 -18.76
N VAL A 233 61.44 -7.56 -19.52
CA VAL A 233 60.92 -7.30 -20.88
C VAL A 233 59.66 -6.43 -20.84
N GLU A 234 59.63 -5.37 -21.65
CA GLU A 234 58.46 -4.52 -21.83
C GLU A 234 57.33 -5.27 -22.57
N ARG A 235 56.10 -5.15 -22.06
CA ARG A 235 54.90 -5.72 -22.68
C ARG A 235 54.42 -4.81 -23.82
N LYS A 236 54.35 -5.33 -25.03
CA LYS A 236 53.83 -4.63 -26.21
C LYS A 236 52.37 -4.98 -26.49
N ILE A 237 51.96 -6.21 -26.14
CA ILE A 237 50.64 -6.74 -26.44
C ILE A 237 50.03 -7.44 -25.23
N CYS A 238 48.70 -7.58 -25.23
CA CYS A 238 47.96 -8.17 -24.11
C CYS A 238 48.27 -9.65 -23.83
N THR A 239 48.91 -10.35 -24.76
CA THR A 239 49.35 -11.75 -24.62
C THR A 239 50.72 -11.90 -23.98
N ASP A 240 51.48 -10.80 -23.84
CA ASP A 240 52.80 -10.87 -23.21
C ASP A 240 52.65 -11.17 -21.72
N PRO A 241 53.49 -12.05 -21.15
CA PRO A 241 53.44 -12.41 -19.74
C PRO A 241 53.64 -11.17 -18.85
N ILE A 242 53.03 -11.18 -17.67
CA ILE A 242 53.18 -10.07 -16.71
C ILE A 242 54.40 -10.35 -15.83
N PRO A 243 55.45 -9.50 -15.84
CA PRO A 243 56.66 -9.74 -15.06
C PRO A 243 56.39 -9.89 -13.54
N SER A 244 56.89 -10.97 -12.95
CA SER A 244 56.87 -11.17 -11.50
C SER A 244 57.98 -10.36 -10.83
N CYS A 245 57.69 -9.76 -9.68
CA CYS A 245 58.68 -8.94 -8.96
C CYS A 245 59.63 -9.71 -8.05
N GLY A 246 59.52 -11.05 -7.99
CA GLY A 246 60.35 -11.91 -7.13
C GLY A 246 60.12 -11.78 -5.62
N LYS A 247 59.28 -10.85 -5.15
CA LYS A 247 58.90 -10.72 -3.73
C LYS A 247 57.84 -11.74 -3.32
N THR A 248 57.67 -11.95 -2.02
CA THR A 248 56.51 -12.69 -1.49
C THR A 248 55.21 -12.01 -1.93
N CYS A 249 54.25 -12.81 -2.40
CA CYS A 249 53.02 -12.36 -3.05
C CYS A 249 52.18 -11.49 -2.11
N GLY A 250 52.03 -11.88 -0.85
CA GLY A 250 51.36 -11.12 0.20
C GLY A 250 49.86 -10.87 -0.03
N LYS A 251 49.28 -11.41 -1.12
CA LYS A 251 47.84 -11.28 -1.40
C LYS A 251 47.00 -11.91 -0.27
N PRO A 252 45.92 -11.24 0.18
CA PRO A 252 45.02 -11.82 1.17
C PRO A 252 44.32 -13.04 0.58
N LEU A 253 44.38 -14.17 1.29
CA LEU A 253 43.75 -15.42 0.91
C LEU A 253 42.31 -15.47 1.43
N SER A 254 41.42 -16.10 0.67
CA SER A 254 40.00 -16.25 1.01
C SER A 254 39.72 -17.14 2.24
N CYS A 255 40.75 -17.78 2.81
CA CYS A 255 40.65 -18.56 4.05
C CYS A 255 40.78 -17.72 5.33
N GLY A 256 41.14 -16.43 5.21
CA GLY A 256 41.20 -15.53 6.34
C GLY A 256 39.81 -15.22 6.90
N SER A 257 39.71 -15.08 8.22
CA SER A 257 38.51 -14.52 8.87
C SER A 257 38.66 -13.00 9.02
N TYR A 258 37.59 -12.31 9.47
CA TYR A 258 37.66 -10.87 9.76
C TYR A 258 38.75 -10.52 10.79
N GLU A 259 39.07 -11.44 11.70
CA GLU A 259 40.09 -11.23 12.75
C GLU A 259 41.49 -11.68 12.33
N PHE A 260 41.60 -12.60 11.36
CA PHE A 260 42.89 -13.12 10.89
C PHE A 260 42.88 -13.27 9.37
N ILE A 261 43.46 -12.28 8.68
CA ILE A 261 43.67 -12.32 7.24
C ILE A 261 44.95 -13.12 6.96
N HIS A 262 44.82 -14.30 6.37
CA HIS A 262 45.99 -15.04 5.90
C HIS A 262 46.51 -14.40 4.61
N THR A 263 47.82 -14.27 4.47
CA THR A 263 48.46 -13.74 3.26
C THR A 263 49.22 -14.84 2.52
N CYS A 264 49.39 -14.66 1.20
CA CYS A 264 50.12 -15.61 0.38
C CYS A 264 51.64 -15.51 0.63
N GLU A 265 52.24 -16.59 1.13
CA GLU A 265 53.70 -16.69 1.39
C GLU A 265 54.52 -17.08 0.16
N SER A 266 53.87 -17.51 -0.93
CA SER A 266 54.56 -17.86 -2.18
C SER A 266 55.18 -16.62 -2.82
N LEU A 267 56.24 -16.82 -3.62
CA LEU A 267 56.77 -15.75 -4.47
C LEU A 267 55.72 -15.27 -5.46
N CYS A 268 55.87 -14.03 -5.93
CA CYS A 268 55.00 -13.42 -6.92
C CYS A 268 54.81 -14.35 -8.12
N HIS A 269 53.56 -14.73 -8.37
CA HIS A 269 53.16 -15.69 -9.38
C HIS A 269 51.97 -15.17 -10.19
N GLU A 270 51.79 -15.69 -11.39
CA GLU A 270 50.58 -15.45 -12.18
C GLU A 270 49.48 -16.44 -11.77
N GLY A 271 48.21 -16.03 -11.83
CA GLY A 271 47.05 -16.87 -11.47
C GLY A 271 46.68 -16.86 -9.97
N ASP A 272 45.87 -17.85 -9.57
CA ASP A 272 45.33 -17.98 -8.22
C ASP A 272 46.38 -18.47 -7.21
N CYS A 273 46.33 -17.94 -5.99
CA CYS A 273 47.23 -18.33 -4.92
C CYS A 273 46.94 -19.76 -4.44
N ARG A 274 48.01 -20.49 -4.06
CA ARG A 274 47.88 -21.85 -3.53
C ARG A 274 47.03 -21.86 -2.24
N PRO A 275 46.29 -22.95 -1.98
CA PRO A 275 45.55 -23.11 -0.73
C PRO A 275 46.47 -22.97 0.49
N CYS A 276 46.01 -22.22 1.49
CA CYS A 276 46.70 -22.02 2.75
C CYS A 276 46.79 -23.32 3.57
N SER A 277 47.91 -23.55 4.25
CA SER A 277 48.11 -24.66 5.21
C SER A 277 47.60 -24.34 6.63
N HIS A 278 47.22 -23.10 6.91
CA HIS A 278 46.75 -22.67 8.23
C HIS A 278 45.28 -23.03 8.46
N THR A 279 44.98 -23.58 9.65
CA THR A 279 43.62 -23.85 10.11
C THR A 279 43.00 -22.62 10.75
N SER A 280 41.86 -22.15 10.22
CA SER A 280 41.06 -21.09 10.85
C SER A 280 39.81 -21.66 11.52
N ASN A 281 39.37 -20.99 12.59
CA ASN A 281 38.11 -21.31 13.25
C ASN A 281 36.96 -20.67 12.47
N ILE A 282 36.04 -21.49 11.95
CA ILE A 282 34.82 -20.99 11.31
C ILE A 282 33.71 -20.99 12.36
N TYR A 283 33.07 -19.83 12.51
CA TYR A 283 31.91 -19.67 13.38
C TYR A 283 30.65 -20.04 12.60
N CYS A 284 29.74 -20.73 13.27
CA CYS A 284 28.40 -20.96 12.74
C CYS A 284 27.70 -19.62 12.49
N ARG A 285 26.82 -19.56 11.48
CA ARG A 285 25.99 -18.39 11.18
C ARG A 285 25.24 -17.84 12.42
N CYS A 286 24.82 -18.73 13.32
CA CYS A 286 24.13 -18.36 14.55
C CYS A 286 25.07 -18.04 15.75
N GLY A 287 26.39 -18.11 15.57
CA GLY A 287 27.42 -17.86 16.60
C GLY A 287 27.62 -18.97 17.64
N PHE A 288 26.76 -20.00 17.69
CA PHE A 288 26.75 -20.97 18.79
C PHE A 288 27.76 -22.12 18.72
N LYS A 289 28.28 -22.46 17.53
CA LYS A 289 29.26 -23.53 17.36
C LYS A 289 30.47 -23.00 16.61
N LYS A 290 31.66 -23.36 17.09
CA LYS A 290 32.93 -23.22 16.37
C LYS A 290 33.32 -24.58 15.79
N LYS A 291 33.72 -24.62 14.52
CA LYS A 291 34.29 -25.82 13.90
C LYS A 291 35.67 -25.46 13.35
N VAL A 292 36.67 -26.28 13.68
CA VAL A 292 38.01 -26.17 13.09
C VAL A 292 37.92 -26.70 11.67
N SER A 293 38.20 -25.86 10.67
CA SER A 293 38.25 -26.30 9.27
C SER A 293 39.65 -26.85 8.96
N GLN A 294 39.75 -28.13 8.61
CA GLN A 294 41.03 -28.81 8.35
C GLN A 294 41.53 -28.73 6.90
N ARG A 295 40.78 -28.13 5.97
CA ARG A 295 41.23 -27.87 4.59
C ARG A 295 40.19 -27.03 3.86
N HIS A 296 40.57 -25.84 3.38
CA HIS A 296 39.74 -25.12 2.43
C HIS A 296 39.94 -25.77 1.05
N LYS A 297 38.95 -26.50 0.54
CA LYS A 297 38.85 -26.73 -0.91
C LYS A 297 38.55 -25.36 -1.52
N SER A 298 39.47 -24.84 -2.31
CA SER A 298 39.25 -23.64 -3.12
C SER A 298 38.14 -23.96 -4.13
N TYR A 299 36.89 -23.65 -3.80
CA TYR A 299 35.90 -23.45 -4.86
C TYR A 299 36.28 -22.13 -5.53
N GLY A 300 36.95 -22.24 -6.68
CA GLY A 300 37.32 -21.10 -7.50
C GLY A 300 36.06 -20.34 -7.89
N PHE A 301 35.88 -19.15 -7.31
CA PHE A 301 34.89 -18.19 -7.76
C PHE A 301 35.53 -16.81 -7.73
N TRP A 302 36.37 -16.56 -8.73
CA TRP A 302 36.95 -15.25 -8.97
C TRP A 302 35.91 -14.38 -9.66
N GLY A 303 35.64 -13.22 -9.06
CA GLY A 303 35.04 -12.09 -9.77
C GLY A 303 33.58 -11.82 -9.45
N PHE A 304 33.28 -11.42 -8.20
CA PHE A 304 32.35 -10.32 -7.91
C PHE A 304 32.42 -10.03 -6.40
N VAL A 305 33.14 -8.97 -6.03
CA VAL A 305 33.00 -8.35 -4.70
C VAL A 305 31.67 -7.60 -4.73
N LEU A 306 30.57 -8.32 -4.52
CA LEU A 306 29.22 -7.85 -4.21
C LEU A 306 28.26 -9.05 -4.30
N PHE A 307 28.41 -10.05 -3.42
CA PHE A 307 27.31 -10.97 -3.15
C PHE A 307 27.43 -11.45 -1.70
N SER A 308 26.41 -11.10 -0.91
CA SER A 308 26.05 -11.54 0.44
C SER A 308 27.05 -12.44 1.19
N ILE A 309 27.44 -11.99 2.40
CA ILE A 309 28.16 -12.73 3.46
C ILE A 309 27.54 -14.12 3.82
N ALA A 310 26.40 -14.47 3.22
CA ALA A 310 25.66 -15.71 3.43
C ALA A 310 26.32 -16.98 2.86
N ALA A 311 27.27 -16.91 1.93
CA ALA A 311 27.78 -18.11 1.24
C ALA A 311 28.97 -18.81 1.92
N ILE A 312 29.59 -18.21 2.95
CA ILE A 312 30.74 -18.81 3.69
C ILE A 312 30.42 -18.96 5.19
N THR A 313 29.16 -19.20 5.53
CA THR A 313 28.76 -19.41 6.93
C THR A 313 28.28 -20.85 7.13
N PHE A 314 29.07 -21.64 7.88
CA PHE A 314 28.67 -22.96 8.36
C PHE A 314 27.30 -22.85 9.08
N MET A 315 26.33 -23.67 8.68
CA MET A 315 25.04 -23.80 9.36
C MET A 315 25.10 -24.98 10.32
N CYS A 316 24.65 -24.82 11.56
CA CYS A 316 24.59 -25.91 12.53
C CYS A 316 23.18 -26.49 12.64
N ASP A 317 23.08 -27.77 12.98
CA ASP A 317 21.78 -28.45 13.16
C ASP A 317 21.05 -28.08 14.48
N LYS A 318 21.51 -27.02 15.18
CA LYS A 318 20.93 -26.62 16.46
C LYS A 318 19.64 -25.83 16.21
N ARG A 319 18.55 -26.30 16.81
CA ARG A 319 17.26 -25.58 16.84
C ARG A 319 17.32 -24.41 17.85
N CYS A 320 16.76 -23.28 17.45
CA CYS A 320 16.71 -22.09 18.29
C CYS A 320 15.68 -22.23 19.43
N ASN A 321 16.14 -22.09 20.68
CA ASN A 321 15.29 -22.17 21.87
C ASN A 321 14.77 -20.81 22.36
N LYS A 322 15.06 -19.70 21.66
CA LYS A 322 14.58 -18.36 22.03
C LYS A 322 13.06 -18.32 21.93
N LYS A 323 12.42 -17.67 22.91
CA LYS A 323 10.97 -17.42 22.91
C LYS A 323 10.65 -16.38 21.84
N ARG A 324 9.60 -16.64 21.06
CA ARG A 324 8.99 -15.69 20.13
C ARG A 324 8.44 -14.48 20.89
N SER A 325 8.15 -13.39 20.18
CA SER A 325 7.63 -12.14 20.72
C SER A 325 6.36 -12.33 21.55
N CYS A 326 5.55 -13.35 21.25
CA CYS A 326 4.37 -13.73 22.05
C CYS A 326 4.68 -14.28 23.47
N GLY A 327 5.94 -14.62 23.78
CA GLY A 327 6.36 -15.13 25.10
C GLY A 327 6.00 -16.58 25.43
N ARG A 328 5.10 -17.22 24.65
CA ARG A 328 4.67 -18.62 24.83
C ARG A 328 5.36 -19.59 23.88
N HIS A 329 5.54 -19.22 22.61
CA HIS A 329 6.08 -20.10 21.59
C HIS A 329 7.60 -19.99 21.48
N LYS A 330 8.28 -21.10 21.18
CA LYS A 330 9.72 -21.13 20.89
C LYS A 330 9.95 -21.00 19.38
N CYS A 331 11.11 -20.49 18.98
CA CYS A 331 11.47 -20.36 17.56
C CYS A 331 11.48 -21.73 16.85
N ASN A 332 12.29 -22.68 17.37
CA ASN A 332 12.53 -24.02 16.84
C ASN A 332 13.14 -24.11 15.43
N GLU A 333 13.41 -22.97 14.77
CA GLU A 333 14.12 -22.92 13.48
C GLU A 333 15.57 -23.39 13.64
N VAL A 334 16.06 -24.13 12.65
CA VAL A 334 17.44 -24.63 12.59
C VAL A 334 18.37 -23.46 12.22
N CYS A 335 19.43 -23.25 13.01
CA CYS A 335 20.42 -22.20 12.76
C CYS A 335 19.83 -20.77 12.64
N CYS A 336 18.84 -20.43 13.46
CA CYS A 336 18.23 -19.09 13.47
C CYS A 336 19.24 -17.98 13.79
N VAL A 337 19.19 -16.90 12.99
CA VAL A 337 20.00 -15.67 13.16
C VAL A 337 19.20 -14.48 13.68
N ASP A 338 17.87 -14.61 13.73
CA ASP A 338 17.00 -13.49 14.00
C ASP A 338 17.18 -13.00 15.44
N THR A 339 17.33 -11.69 15.59
CA THR A 339 17.34 -11.02 16.89
C THR A 339 15.91 -10.95 17.43
N GLU A 340 14.95 -10.66 16.56
CA GLU A 340 13.53 -10.59 16.87
C GLU A 340 12.75 -11.77 16.28
N HIS A 341 12.07 -12.52 17.14
CA HIS A 341 11.34 -13.71 16.74
C HIS A 341 9.83 -13.45 16.70
N LYS A 342 9.31 -12.92 15.59
CA LYS A 342 7.87 -12.62 15.46
C LYS A 342 7.03 -13.92 15.50
N CYS A 343 5.88 -13.88 16.16
CA CYS A 343 4.97 -15.01 16.21
C CYS A 343 3.83 -14.83 15.20
N SER A 344 3.77 -15.67 14.16
CA SER A 344 2.72 -15.67 13.14
C SER A 344 1.51 -16.54 13.48
N LEU A 345 1.54 -17.26 14.60
CA LEU A 345 0.39 -18.07 15.04
C LEU A 345 -0.75 -17.16 15.51
N VAL A 346 -1.99 -17.54 15.22
CA VAL A 346 -3.20 -16.87 15.73
C VAL A 346 -3.36 -17.16 17.23
N CYS A 347 -3.85 -16.20 18.01
CA CYS A 347 -3.94 -16.32 19.48
C CYS A 347 -4.92 -17.40 19.94
N GLY A 348 -6.14 -17.44 19.37
CA GLY A 348 -7.15 -18.48 19.59
C GLY A 348 -7.74 -18.56 21.00
N ARG A 349 -7.33 -17.70 21.93
CA ARG A 349 -7.89 -17.64 23.29
C ARG A 349 -9.33 -17.12 23.26
N LYS A 350 -10.14 -17.61 24.20
CA LYS A 350 -11.52 -17.18 24.38
C LYS A 350 -11.53 -15.71 24.82
N LEU A 351 -12.29 -14.87 24.12
CA LEU A 351 -12.45 -13.46 24.44
C LEU A 351 -13.31 -13.29 25.70
N ASN A 352 -13.28 -12.10 26.29
CA ASN A 352 -14.06 -11.75 27.49
C ASN A 352 -15.57 -11.99 27.33
N CYS A 353 -16.10 -11.92 26.10
CA CYS A 353 -17.50 -12.20 25.81
C CYS A 353 -17.92 -13.67 25.98
N GLY A 354 -16.98 -14.60 26.19
CA GLY A 354 -17.32 -16.00 26.46
C GLY A 354 -17.91 -16.79 25.29
N LEU A 355 -18.00 -16.20 24.10
CA LEU A 355 -18.52 -16.86 22.89
C LEU A 355 -17.51 -16.86 21.74
N HIS A 356 -16.75 -15.77 21.57
CA HIS A 356 -15.81 -15.60 20.45
C HIS A 356 -14.36 -15.91 20.84
N ARG A 357 -13.55 -16.25 19.83
CA ARG A 357 -12.11 -16.54 19.96
C ARG A 357 -11.30 -15.40 19.32
N CYS A 358 -10.11 -15.15 19.87
CA CYS A 358 -9.20 -14.13 19.36
C CYS A 358 -8.56 -14.57 18.03
N GLU A 359 -8.85 -13.83 16.95
CA GLU A 359 -8.32 -14.05 15.60
C GLU A 359 -7.02 -13.26 15.33
N GLU A 360 -6.62 -12.41 16.26
CA GLU A 360 -5.39 -11.62 16.14
C GLU A 360 -4.12 -12.50 16.23
N PRO A 361 -3.00 -12.04 15.63
CA PRO A 361 -1.69 -12.64 15.83
C PRO A 361 -1.36 -12.79 17.32
N CYS A 362 -0.63 -13.85 17.67
CA CYS A 362 -0.34 -14.17 19.06
C CYS A 362 0.44 -13.01 19.73
N HIS A 363 -0.24 -12.38 20.67
CA HIS A 363 0.24 -11.21 21.39
C HIS A 363 0.57 -11.57 22.85
N ARG A 364 1.30 -10.67 23.52
CA ARG A 364 1.49 -10.73 24.97
C ARG A 364 0.29 -10.12 25.69
N GLY A 365 -0.02 -10.62 26.89
CA GLY A 365 -1.12 -10.11 27.72
C GLY A 365 -2.49 -10.75 27.44
N SER A 366 -3.52 -10.12 27.99
CA SER A 366 -4.94 -10.47 27.79
C SER A 366 -5.39 -10.07 26.39
N CYS A 367 -6.36 -10.81 25.83
CA CYS A 367 -6.92 -10.47 24.52
C CYS A 367 -7.74 -9.17 24.59
N GLN A 368 -7.81 -8.47 23.46
CA GLN A 368 -8.68 -7.31 23.30
C GLN A 368 -10.14 -7.68 23.53
N THR A 369 -10.99 -6.68 23.75
CA THR A 369 -12.45 -6.89 23.85
C THR A 369 -12.99 -7.45 22.54
N CYS A 370 -14.14 -8.14 22.61
CA CYS A 370 -14.79 -8.64 21.41
C CYS A 370 -15.16 -7.48 20.46
N TRP A 371 -14.75 -7.59 19.19
CA TRP A 371 -15.02 -6.60 18.13
C TRP A 371 -16.38 -6.80 17.45
N GLN A 372 -17.08 -7.88 17.81
CA GLN A 372 -18.41 -8.17 17.32
C GLN A 372 -19.40 -7.19 17.96
N THR A 373 -20.27 -6.60 17.15
CA THR A 373 -21.28 -5.65 17.59
C THR A 373 -22.62 -6.05 17.00
N SER A 374 -23.65 -6.08 17.84
CA SER A 374 -25.03 -6.33 17.39
C SER A 374 -25.63 -5.06 16.81
N PHE A 375 -26.42 -5.23 15.74
CA PHE A 375 -27.25 -4.18 15.15
C PHE A 375 -28.72 -4.29 15.58
N ASP A 376 -29.01 -5.21 16.49
CA ASP A 376 -30.32 -5.36 17.12
C ASP A 376 -30.38 -4.57 18.43
N GLU A 377 -31.55 -3.99 18.72
CA GLU A 377 -31.83 -3.32 19.99
C GLU A 377 -31.79 -4.32 21.15
N LEU A 378 -31.04 -3.99 22.21
CA LEU A 378 -30.97 -4.82 23.41
C LEU A 378 -31.92 -4.26 24.47
N THR A 379 -33.01 -4.97 24.73
CA THR A 379 -34.09 -4.53 25.62
C THR A 379 -34.08 -5.26 26.97
N CYS A 380 -34.68 -4.64 28.01
CA CYS A 380 -35.08 -5.38 29.22
C CYS A 380 -36.09 -6.47 28.85
N TYR A 381 -36.28 -7.45 29.73
CA TYR A 381 -37.37 -8.43 29.59
C TYR A 381 -38.75 -7.78 29.38
N CYS A 382 -38.97 -6.63 30.01
CA CYS A 382 -40.18 -5.84 29.92
C CYS A 382 -40.38 -5.03 28.63
N GLY A 383 -39.36 -4.92 27.76
CA GLY A 383 -39.35 -4.07 26.57
C GLY A 383 -39.21 -2.55 26.80
N GLU A 384 -39.28 -2.05 28.04
CA GLU A 384 -39.26 -0.61 28.34
C GLU A 384 -37.88 0.04 28.25
N SER A 385 -36.87 -0.56 28.89
CA SER A 385 -35.49 -0.05 28.83
C SER A 385 -34.80 -0.64 27.59
N VAL A 386 -34.24 0.22 26.75
CA VAL A 386 -33.63 -0.18 25.46
C VAL A 386 -32.22 0.41 25.32
N ILE A 387 -31.25 -0.43 24.94
CA ILE A 387 -29.94 0.00 24.45
C ILE A 387 -29.98 -0.10 22.92
N TYR A 388 -29.83 1.05 22.26
CA TYR A 388 -29.86 1.13 20.81
C TYR A 388 -28.53 0.68 20.17
N PRO A 389 -28.58 0.11 18.95
CA PRO A 389 -27.39 -0.21 18.16
C PRO A 389 -26.44 0.98 17.97
N PRO A 390 -25.11 0.75 17.92
CA PRO A 390 -24.45 -0.56 17.84
C PRO A 390 -24.09 -1.10 19.25
N VAL A 391 -24.57 -2.30 19.61
CA VAL A 391 -24.39 -2.89 20.96
C VAL A 391 -23.19 -3.85 21.00
N PRO A 392 -22.11 -3.54 21.76
CA PRO A 392 -20.93 -4.41 21.81
C PRO A 392 -21.26 -5.81 22.33
N CYS A 393 -20.60 -6.84 21.80
CA CYS A 393 -20.77 -8.22 22.23
C CYS A 393 -20.34 -8.40 23.70
N GLY A 394 -21.25 -8.93 24.52
CA GLY A 394 -21.06 -9.10 25.96
C GLY A 394 -21.68 -7.98 26.82
N THR A 395 -22.33 -6.99 26.21
CA THR A 395 -23.14 -5.99 26.92
C THR A 395 -24.32 -6.67 27.62
N GLN A 396 -24.52 -6.41 28.91
CA GLN A 396 -25.69 -6.91 29.66
C GLN A 396 -26.93 -6.07 29.34
N PRO A 397 -28.16 -6.64 29.40
CA PRO A 397 -29.39 -5.88 29.23
C PRO A 397 -29.49 -4.70 30.21
N PRO A 398 -30.13 -3.58 29.81
CA PRO A 398 -30.23 -2.39 30.65
C PRO A 398 -31.07 -2.63 31.92
N GLU A 399 -30.68 -2.00 33.02
CA GLU A 399 -31.48 -2.01 34.26
C GLU A 399 -32.83 -1.32 34.03
N CYS A 400 -33.90 -1.92 34.54
CA CYS A 400 -35.25 -1.37 34.43
C CYS A 400 -35.90 -1.20 35.79
N LYS A 401 -36.48 -0.02 36.03
CA LYS A 401 -37.15 0.35 37.28
C LYS A 401 -38.64 -0.02 37.32
N LYS A 402 -39.21 -0.53 36.23
CA LYS A 402 -40.61 -0.99 36.22
C LYS A 402 -40.76 -2.28 37.02
N THR A 403 -41.95 -2.51 37.56
CA THR A 403 -42.29 -3.76 38.24
C THR A 403 -42.15 -4.95 37.28
N CYS A 404 -41.70 -6.09 37.79
CA CYS A 404 -41.47 -7.28 36.97
C CYS A 404 -42.79 -7.83 36.41
N THR A 405 -42.81 -8.14 35.10
CA THR A 405 -43.98 -8.63 34.36
C THR A 405 -44.01 -10.15 34.18
N ARG A 406 -43.06 -10.88 34.79
CA ARG A 406 -42.99 -12.34 34.70
C ARG A 406 -44.18 -13.01 35.43
N PRO A 407 -44.54 -14.27 35.11
CA PRO A 407 -45.53 -15.01 35.89
C PRO A 407 -45.00 -15.33 37.29
N HIS A 408 -45.86 -15.17 38.30
CA HIS A 408 -45.54 -15.45 39.71
C HIS A 408 -46.60 -16.40 40.29
N ASP A 409 -46.17 -17.36 41.11
CA ASP A 409 -47.06 -18.34 41.74
C ASP A 409 -47.73 -17.81 43.04
N CYS A 410 -47.48 -16.55 43.39
CA CYS A 410 -47.94 -15.92 44.63
C CYS A 410 -49.05 -14.90 44.38
N ASP A 411 -50.09 -14.94 45.22
CA ASP A 411 -51.32 -14.12 45.10
C ASP A 411 -51.17 -12.75 45.80
N HIS A 412 -50.19 -11.95 45.38
CA HIS A 412 -49.99 -10.58 45.88
C HIS A 412 -49.31 -9.68 44.84
N PRO A 413 -49.35 -8.34 45.01
CA PRO A 413 -48.65 -7.41 44.12
C PRO A 413 -47.13 -7.69 44.06
N VAL A 414 -46.54 -7.52 42.89
CA VAL A 414 -45.10 -7.72 42.66
C VAL A 414 -44.31 -6.51 43.15
N TYR A 415 -43.38 -6.72 44.09
CA TYR A 415 -42.61 -5.66 44.75
C TYR A 415 -41.15 -5.52 44.27
N HIS A 416 -40.73 -6.27 43.24
CA HIS A 416 -39.39 -6.16 42.68
C HIS A 416 -39.39 -5.58 41.26
N SER A 417 -38.29 -4.92 40.91
CA SER A 417 -38.07 -4.31 39.60
C SER A 417 -37.70 -5.36 38.55
N CYS A 418 -37.92 -5.04 37.28
CA CYS A 418 -37.57 -5.90 36.16
C CYS A 418 -36.07 -6.23 36.15
N HIS A 419 -35.76 -7.51 35.97
CA HIS A 419 -34.42 -8.06 36.00
C HIS A 419 -34.18 -8.92 34.75
N SER A 420 -32.90 -9.12 34.42
CA SER A 420 -32.48 -9.91 33.25
C SER A 420 -32.35 -11.40 33.56
N GLU A 421 -32.16 -11.81 34.81
CA GLU A 421 -31.99 -13.22 35.19
C GLU A 421 -33.23 -14.07 34.93
N GLU A 422 -33.07 -15.37 34.67
CA GLU A 422 -34.20 -16.28 34.37
C GLU A 422 -35.16 -16.50 35.55
N LYS A 423 -34.65 -16.41 36.78
CA LYS A 423 -35.44 -16.62 37.99
C LYS A 423 -35.71 -15.29 38.69
N CYS A 424 -36.96 -15.07 39.08
CA CYS A 424 -37.30 -13.93 39.92
C CYS A 424 -36.61 -14.05 41.29
N PRO A 425 -36.23 -12.92 41.90
CA PRO A 425 -35.75 -12.93 43.28
C PRO A 425 -36.81 -13.53 44.22
N PRO A 426 -36.40 -14.21 45.30
CA PRO A 426 -37.32 -14.87 46.21
C PRO A 426 -38.31 -13.86 46.81
N CYS A 427 -39.57 -14.27 46.88
CA CYS A 427 -40.61 -13.41 47.43
C CYS A 427 -40.44 -13.25 48.95
N THR A 428 -40.43 -12.00 49.42
CA THR A 428 -40.34 -11.64 50.84
C THR A 428 -41.70 -11.24 51.44
N TYR A 429 -42.79 -11.42 50.70
CA TYR A 429 -44.13 -11.09 51.16
C TYR A 429 -44.56 -12.04 52.29
N LEU A 430 -45.02 -11.47 53.40
CA LEU A 430 -45.48 -12.23 54.57
C LEU A 430 -46.86 -12.83 54.28
N THR A 431 -46.93 -14.16 54.20
CA THR A 431 -48.19 -14.90 54.09
C THR A 431 -48.61 -15.42 55.46
N GLN A 432 -49.87 -15.21 55.85
CA GLN A 432 -50.41 -15.81 57.06
C GLN A 432 -50.62 -17.32 56.86
N LYS A 433 -50.04 -18.15 57.74
CA LYS A 433 -50.28 -19.59 57.78
C LYS A 433 -50.98 -19.97 59.07
N TRP A 434 -52.15 -20.59 58.94
CA TRP A 434 -52.91 -21.11 60.07
C TRP A 434 -52.26 -22.39 60.60
N CYS A 435 -52.05 -22.47 61.92
CA CYS A 435 -51.65 -23.74 62.53
C CYS A 435 -52.85 -24.71 62.58
N MET A 436 -52.58 -26.01 62.78
CA MET A 436 -53.60 -27.07 62.87
C MET A 436 -54.68 -26.82 63.94
N GLY A 437 -54.43 -25.90 64.89
CA GLY A 437 -55.35 -25.49 65.96
C GLY A 437 -56.11 -24.18 65.74
N LYS A 438 -56.09 -23.58 64.54
CA LYS A 438 -56.73 -22.27 64.24
C LYS A 438 -56.27 -21.10 65.12
N HIS A 439 -55.01 -21.07 65.54
CA HIS A 439 -54.41 -19.83 66.08
C HIS A 439 -53.74 -19.04 64.95
N GLU A 440 -53.91 -17.71 64.97
CA GLU A 440 -53.18 -16.80 64.10
C GLU A 440 -51.71 -16.81 64.54
N VAL A 441 -50.84 -17.35 63.70
CA VAL A 441 -49.38 -17.25 63.90
C VAL A 441 -48.93 -16.03 63.10
N SER A 442 -48.67 -14.93 63.80
CA SER A 442 -48.11 -13.69 63.26
C SER A 442 -46.71 -13.88 62.72
#